data_AF-A0A0M8PRR5-F1
#
_entry.id   AF-A0A0M8PRR5-F1
#
_cell.length_a   1.000
_cell.length_b   1.000
_cell.length_c   1.000
_cell.angle_alpha   90.00
_cell.angle_beta   90.00
_cell.angle_gamma   90.00
#
_symmetry.space_group_name_H-M   'P 1'
#
loop_
_entity.id
_entity.type
_entity.pdbx_description
1 polymer ?
#
loop_
_entity_poly.entity_id
_entity_poly.type
_entity_poly.pdbx_seq_one_letter_code
_entity_poly.pdbx_strand_id
1 'polypeptide(L)'
;MYFSINAYKYLLGLEDTFRLTKNGEWRKQEDFKLFDKEKDMFFESFQAADNWLRINRPLTINGENVENDETVTDLLNDNYSFEIVAHRITKIKNPIFSREQLKEVLINGNDNYSNSLVIDYEGTPKLIPLISIAPLEVIEYPVRFETFNAGNGYVGVQSNLNHLDQTYLALLEAWYMHVETGRSFYRDYVSGDLSEEELISNIKHEANQLA
;
A
#
# COMPACT_ATOMS: atom_id res chain seq x y z
N MET A 1 -4.81 -12.79 7.79
CA MET A 1 -5.24 -12.06 6.58
C MET A 1 -4.84 -12.89 5.38
N TYR A 2 -5.50 -12.71 4.24
CA TYR A 2 -5.11 -13.31 2.98
C TYR A 2 -4.71 -12.22 2.00
N PHE A 3 -3.97 -12.58 0.96
CA PHE A 3 -3.58 -11.66 -0.10
C PHE A 3 -4.06 -12.20 -1.43
N SER A 4 -4.58 -11.36 -2.31
CA SER A 4 -4.87 -11.70 -3.71
C SER A 4 -3.99 -10.89 -4.65
N ILE A 5 -3.97 -11.28 -5.91
CA ILE A 5 -3.23 -10.57 -6.95
C ILE A 5 -4.23 -10.04 -7.98
N ASN A 6 -4.16 -8.73 -8.19
CA ASN A 6 -4.90 -8.04 -9.22
C ASN A 6 -3.94 -7.58 -10.32
N ALA A 7 -4.43 -7.56 -11.56
CA ALA A 7 -3.77 -6.97 -12.71
C ALA A 7 -4.70 -5.92 -13.33
N TYR A 8 -4.17 -4.77 -13.73
CA TYR A 8 -4.94 -3.69 -14.35
C TYR A 8 -4.09 -2.93 -15.37
N LYS A 9 -4.75 -2.19 -16.27
CA LYS A 9 -4.11 -1.25 -17.19
C LYS A 9 -4.54 0.18 -16.86
N TYR A 10 -3.59 1.11 -16.82
CA TYR A 10 -3.88 2.54 -16.64
C TYR A 10 -4.06 3.21 -18.00
N LEU A 11 -5.19 2.97 -18.67
CA LEU A 11 -5.52 3.70 -19.91
C LEU A 11 -6.68 4.67 -19.68
N LEU A 12 -6.36 5.96 -19.54
CA LEU A 12 -7.32 7.08 -19.58
C LEU A 12 -8.54 6.94 -18.62
N GLY A 13 -8.35 6.31 -17.46
CA GLY A 13 -9.40 6.13 -16.44
C GLY A 13 -10.38 4.98 -16.72
N LEU A 14 -10.09 4.09 -17.67
CA LEU A 14 -10.81 2.84 -17.90
C LEU A 14 -10.06 1.70 -17.21
N GLU A 15 -10.31 1.51 -15.91
CA GLU A 15 -9.64 0.49 -15.10
C GLU A 15 -10.30 -0.88 -15.24
N ASP A 16 -10.02 -1.59 -16.33
CA ASP A 16 -10.32 -3.03 -16.36
C ASP A 16 -9.34 -3.75 -15.43
N THR A 17 -9.85 -4.17 -14.27
CA THR A 17 -9.10 -4.94 -13.28
C THR A 17 -9.45 -6.42 -13.40
N PHE A 18 -8.44 -7.27 -13.28
CA PHE A 18 -8.57 -8.72 -13.30
C PHE A 18 -7.95 -9.31 -12.04
N ARG A 19 -8.63 -10.27 -11.42
CA ARG A 19 -8.12 -10.99 -10.25
C ARG A 19 -7.70 -12.41 -10.63
N LEU A 20 -6.54 -12.82 -10.10
CA LEU A 20 -6.04 -14.18 -10.23
C LEU A 20 -6.95 -15.16 -9.48
N THR A 21 -7.32 -16.24 -10.17
CA THR A 21 -8.18 -17.30 -9.63
C THR A 21 -7.39 -18.59 -9.36
N LYS A 22 -7.97 -19.51 -8.58
CA LYS A 22 -7.30 -20.75 -8.14
C LYS A 22 -6.86 -21.67 -9.28
N ASN A 23 -7.48 -21.58 -10.45
CA ASN A 23 -7.10 -22.37 -11.64
C ASN A 23 -5.99 -21.68 -12.47
N GLY A 24 -5.49 -20.53 -12.05
CA GLY A 24 -4.48 -19.75 -12.76
C GLY A 24 -5.02 -18.79 -13.83
N GLU A 25 -6.35 -18.67 -13.96
CA GLU A 25 -6.99 -17.74 -14.88
C GLU A 25 -7.21 -16.35 -14.23
N TRP A 26 -7.42 -15.34 -15.08
CA TRP A 26 -7.66 -13.97 -14.68
C TRP A 26 -9.11 -13.58 -14.97
N ARG A 27 -9.86 -13.25 -13.92
CA ARG A 27 -11.29 -12.89 -14.02
C ARG A 27 -11.48 -11.39 -13.84
N LYS A 28 -12.23 -10.76 -14.74
CA LYS A 28 -12.60 -9.34 -14.62
C LYS A 28 -13.32 -9.07 -13.29
N GLN A 29 -12.96 -7.95 -12.66
CA GLN A 29 -13.48 -7.53 -11.37
C GLN A 29 -13.81 -6.04 -11.41
N GLU A 30 -14.98 -5.68 -10.88
CA GLU A 30 -15.51 -4.32 -10.88
C GLU A 30 -15.43 -3.64 -9.50
N ASP A 31 -15.23 -4.42 -8.43
CA ASP A 31 -15.18 -3.91 -7.05
C ASP A 31 -14.02 -4.55 -6.30
N PHE A 32 -13.03 -3.75 -5.91
CA PHE A 32 -11.85 -4.20 -5.16
C PHE A 32 -12.20 -4.73 -3.76
N LYS A 33 -13.32 -4.28 -3.16
CA LYS A 33 -13.75 -4.64 -1.81
C LYS A 33 -14.26 -6.08 -1.71
N LEU A 34 -14.83 -6.59 -2.80
CA LEU A 34 -15.40 -7.93 -2.83
C LEU A 34 -14.34 -8.98 -3.15
N PHE A 35 -14.45 -10.15 -2.52
CA PHE A 35 -13.62 -11.30 -2.84
C PHE A 35 -14.41 -12.60 -2.77
N ASP A 36 -14.06 -13.55 -3.63
CA ASP A 36 -14.73 -14.83 -3.77
C ASP A 36 -13.82 -15.94 -3.20
N LYS A 37 -14.12 -16.41 -1.99
CA LYS A 37 -13.30 -17.43 -1.32
C LYS A 37 -13.18 -18.75 -2.07
N GLU A 38 -14.14 -19.05 -2.94
CA GLU A 38 -14.14 -20.28 -3.70
C GLU A 38 -13.30 -20.17 -4.97
N LYS A 39 -13.26 -18.97 -5.58
CA LYS A 39 -12.62 -18.77 -6.90
C LYS A 39 -11.28 -18.04 -6.84
N ASP A 40 -11.12 -17.07 -5.95
CA ASP A 40 -9.92 -16.23 -5.92
C ASP A 40 -8.73 -17.02 -5.39
N MET A 41 -7.55 -16.81 -5.99
CA MET A 41 -6.30 -17.34 -5.46
C MET A 41 -5.84 -16.45 -4.30
N PHE A 42 -5.67 -17.07 -3.13
CA PHE A 42 -5.18 -16.41 -1.94
C PHE A 42 -3.81 -16.90 -1.52
N PHE A 43 -3.05 -15.97 -0.96
CA PHE A 43 -1.72 -16.18 -0.40
C PHE A 43 -1.73 -15.82 1.09
N GLU A 44 -0.93 -16.54 1.88
CA GLU A 44 -0.81 -16.33 3.32
C GLU A 44 0.05 -15.11 3.68
N SER A 45 0.84 -14.59 2.73
CA SER A 45 1.67 -13.40 2.89
C SER A 45 1.82 -12.62 1.60
N PHE A 46 2.19 -11.34 1.73
CA PHE A 46 2.57 -10.49 0.61
C PHE A 46 3.71 -11.14 -0.20
N GLN A 47 4.75 -11.65 0.46
CA GLN A 47 5.89 -12.30 -0.22
C GLN A 47 5.49 -13.54 -0.99
N ALA A 48 4.52 -14.32 -0.50
CA ALA A 48 4.04 -15.49 -1.22
C ALA A 48 3.36 -15.08 -2.53
N ALA A 49 2.55 -14.01 -2.50
CA ALA A 49 1.91 -13.45 -3.69
C ALA A 49 2.94 -12.85 -4.67
N ASP A 50 3.85 -12.01 -4.17
CA ASP A 50 4.92 -11.40 -4.96
C ASP A 50 5.84 -12.44 -5.60
N ASN A 51 6.23 -13.47 -4.84
CA ASN A 51 7.04 -14.56 -5.37
C ASN A 51 6.30 -15.38 -6.42
N TRP A 52 4.99 -15.60 -6.25
CA TRP A 52 4.16 -16.26 -7.26
C TRP A 52 4.17 -15.47 -8.57
N LEU A 53 4.00 -14.15 -8.52
CA LEU A 53 4.08 -13.28 -9.70
C LEU A 53 5.42 -13.41 -10.43
N ARG A 54 6.54 -13.43 -9.71
CA ARG A 54 7.86 -13.55 -10.34
C ARG A 54 8.10 -14.90 -11.01
N ILE A 55 7.66 -15.99 -10.38
CA ILE A 55 7.94 -17.36 -10.84
C ILE A 55 7.01 -17.81 -11.97
N ASN A 56 5.77 -17.32 -11.98
CA ASN A 56 4.75 -17.78 -12.94
C ASN A 56 4.67 -16.93 -14.20
N ARG A 57 5.67 -16.07 -14.46
CA ARG A 57 5.78 -15.35 -15.74
C ARG A 57 6.29 -16.30 -16.84
N PRO A 58 5.88 -16.11 -18.11
CA PRO A 58 4.94 -15.08 -18.56
C PRO A 58 3.48 -15.40 -18.23
N LEU A 59 2.64 -14.37 -18.08
CA LEU A 59 1.23 -14.51 -17.70
C LEU A 59 0.31 -14.28 -18.90
N THR A 60 -0.83 -14.96 -18.95
CA THR A 60 -1.87 -14.67 -19.95
C THR A 60 -3.05 -13.99 -19.26
N ILE A 61 -3.29 -12.72 -19.56
CA ILE A 61 -4.32 -11.89 -18.92
C ILE A 61 -5.25 -11.37 -20.02
N ASN A 62 -6.54 -11.70 -19.93
CA ASN A 62 -7.52 -11.33 -20.95
C ASN A 62 -7.13 -11.73 -22.40
N GLY A 63 -6.43 -12.85 -22.55
CA GLY A 63 -5.93 -13.34 -23.84
C GLY A 63 -4.64 -12.68 -24.33
N GLU A 64 -4.08 -11.73 -23.58
CA GLU A 64 -2.80 -11.08 -23.88
C GLU A 64 -1.65 -11.76 -23.12
N ASN A 65 -0.52 -11.98 -23.79
CA ASN A 65 0.69 -12.49 -23.17
C ASN A 65 1.47 -11.31 -22.53
N VAL A 66 1.75 -11.42 -21.24
CA VAL A 66 2.46 -10.43 -20.43
C VAL A 66 3.85 -10.98 -20.08
N GLU A 67 4.85 -10.57 -20.86
CA GLU A 67 6.26 -10.90 -20.66
C GLU A 67 6.99 -9.73 -19.94
N ASN A 68 8.10 -10.03 -19.25
CA ASN A 68 8.78 -9.15 -18.28
C ASN A 68 9.05 -7.69 -18.71
N ASP A 69 8.88 -6.80 -17.72
CA ASP A 69 9.60 -5.55 -17.41
C ASP A 69 10.31 -4.82 -18.56
N GLU A 70 9.66 -3.80 -19.10
CA GLU A 70 10.37 -2.55 -19.38
C GLU A 70 9.72 -1.44 -18.56
N THR A 71 10.57 -0.73 -17.81
CA THR A 71 10.25 0.45 -17.01
C THR A 71 9.28 1.35 -17.77
N VAL A 72 8.06 1.46 -17.24
CA VAL A 72 7.02 2.32 -17.79
C VAL A 72 7.46 3.77 -17.63
N THR A 73 8.01 4.35 -18.69
CA THR A 73 8.32 5.79 -18.77
C THR A 73 7.30 6.56 -19.59
N ASP A 74 6.27 5.89 -20.12
CA ASP A 74 5.30 6.49 -21.02
C ASP A 74 3.87 6.43 -20.43
N LEU A 75 3.22 7.59 -20.41
CA LEU A 75 1.82 7.77 -19.96
C LEU A 75 0.81 7.05 -20.88
N LEU A 76 1.28 6.55 -22.03
CA LEU A 76 0.50 5.76 -22.99
C LEU A 76 0.75 4.25 -22.88
N ASN A 77 1.45 3.79 -21.84
CA ASN A 77 1.73 2.37 -21.70
C ASN A 77 0.47 1.58 -21.34
N ASP A 78 0.07 0.70 -22.25
CA ASP A 78 -1.07 -0.21 -22.10
C ASP A 78 -0.68 -1.55 -21.45
N ASN A 79 0.49 -1.64 -20.79
CA ASN A 79 0.93 -2.85 -20.10
C ASN A 79 0.14 -3.08 -18.80
N TYR A 80 -0.05 -4.35 -18.46
CA TYR A 80 -0.59 -4.71 -17.15
C TYR A 80 0.39 -4.35 -16.04
N SER A 81 -0.12 -3.59 -15.07
CA SER A 81 0.46 -3.43 -13.76
C SER A 81 -0.18 -4.42 -12.79
N PHE A 82 0.57 -4.81 -11.76
CA PHE A 82 0.11 -5.77 -10.76
C PHE A 82 0.04 -5.12 -9.39
N GLU A 83 -0.95 -5.52 -8.61
CA GLU A 83 -1.14 -5.07 -7.23
C GLU A 83 -1.54 -6.26 -6.36
N ILE A 84 -0.94 -6.30 -5.16
CA ILE A 84 -1.28 -7.28 -4.14
C ILE A 84 -2.27 -6.62 -3.18
N VAL A 85 -3.43 -7.24 -3.02
CA VAL A 85 -4.54 -6.71 -2.21
C VAL A 85 -4.70 -7.54 -0.96
N ALA A 86 -4.77 -6.90 0.21
CA ALA A 86 -4.94 -7.55 1.49
C ALA A 86 -6.42 -7.73 1.87
N HIS A 87 -6.78 -8.93 2.28
CA HIS A 87 -8.11 -9.34 2.73
C HIS A 87 -8.08 -9.70 4.21
N ARG A 88 -8.72 -8.88 5.03
CA ARG A 88 -8.70 -9.07 6.49
C ARG A 88 -9.67 -10.16 6.93
N ILE A 89 -9.20 -11.00 7.84
CA ILE A 89 -10.02 -12.04 8.52
C ILE A 89 -10.02 -11.84 10.04
N THR A 90 -9.39 -10.76 10.50
CA THR A 90 -9.32 -10.32 11.89
C THR A 90 -9.41 -8.80 11.91
N LYS A 91 -9.94 -8.26 13.01
CA LYS A 91 -10.01 -6.81 13.22
C LYS A 91 -8.63 -6.19 13.30
N ILE A 92 -8.54 -4.94 12.86
CA ILE A 92 -7.35 -4.10 13.00
C ILE A 92 -7.16 -3.77 14.47
N LYS A 93 -5.97 -4.02 15.03
CA LYS A 93 -5.70 -3.73 16.44
C LYS A 93 -5.68 -2.23 16.73
N ASN A 94 -4.99 -1.45 15.90
CA ASN A 94 -4.85 0.00 16.06
C ASN A 94 -5.46 0.71 14.84
N PRO A 95 -6.79 0.74 14.68
CA PRO A 95 -7.41 1.34 13.51
C PRO A 95 -7.07 2.83 13.36
N ILE A 96 -6.81 3.53 14.46
CA ILE A 96 -6.39 4.93 14.47
C ILE A 96 -5.07 5.03 15.22
N PHE A 97 -4.02 5.46 14.52
CA PHE A 97 -2.78 5.90 15.16
C PHE A 97 -2.88 7.39 15.50
N SER A 98 -2.19 7.82 16.56
CA SER A 98 -2.16 9.22 16.98
C SER A 98 -0.95 9.97 16.42
N ARG A 99 -1.01 11.31 16.44
CA ARG A 99 0.14 12.17 16.15
C ARG A 99 1.30 11.90 17.08
N GLU A 100 1.04 11.63 18.36
CA GLU A 100 2.07 11.34 19.36
C GLU A 100 2.81 10.05 18.98
N GLN A 101 2.10 9.01 18.54
CA GLN A 101 2.74 7.78 18.06
C GLN A 101 3.63 8.04 16.85
N LEU A 102 3.15 8.83 15.88
CA LEU A 102 3.96 9.22 14.72
C LEU A 102 5.18 10.05 15.14
N LYS A 103 4.99 11.02 16.05
CA LYS A 103 6.07 11.84 16.60
C LYS A 103 7.13 11.00 17.28
N GLU A 104 6.74 10.03 18.11
CA GLU A 104 7.67 9.10 18.76
C GLU A 104 8.49 8.32 17.73
N VAL A 105 7.85 7.83 16.67
CA VAL A 105 8.52 7.13 15.57
C VAL A 105 9.55 8.04 14.87
N LEU A 106 9.18 9.29 14.58
CA LEU A 106 10.06 10.24 13.88
C LEU A 106 11.24 10.69 14.74
N ILE A 107 11.02 11.04 16.01
CA ILE A 107 12.09 11.49 16.93
C ILE A 107 13.12 10.38 17.19
N ASN A 108 12.67 9.13 17.21
CA ASN A 108 13.56 7.98 17.39
C ASN A 108 14.28 7.54 16.10
N GLY A 109 14.03 8.23 14.98
CA GLY A 109 14.71 7.95 13.72
C GLY A 109 16.20 8.28 13.72
N ASN A 110 16.93 7.69 12.78
CA ASN A 110 18.35 7.96 12.58
C ASN A 110 18.55 8.70 11.26
N ASP A 111 18.82 10.00 11.35
CA ASP A 111 19.00 10.88 10.19
C ASP A 111 20.34 10.67 9.46
N ASN A 112 21.21 9.77 9.94
CA ASN A 112 22.39 9.36 9.19
C ASN A 112 22.05 8.43 8.00
N TYR A 113 20.82 7.94 7.93
CA TYR A 113 20.32 7.09 6.87
C TYR A 113 19.08 7.72 6.24
N SER A 114 18.80 7.37 4.98
CA SER A 114 17.47 7.61 4.44
C SER A 114 16.47 6.68 5.13
N ASN A 115 15.24 7.14 5.36
CA ASN A 115 14.22 6.39 6.09
C ASN A 115 12.92 6.34 5.30
N SER A 116 12.27 5.17 5.31
CA SER A 116 10.92 4.97 4.78
C SER A 116 9.93 4.94 5.93
N LEU A 117 9.02 5.91 5.96
CA LEU A 117 7.92 5.95 6.93
C LEU A 117 6.75 5.13 6.36
N VAL A 118 6.28 4.16 7.13
CA VAL A 118 5.23 3.22 6.71
C VAL A 118 4.17 3.06 7.80
N ILE A 119 2.97 2.64 7.42
CA ILE A 119 1.98 2.07 8.34
C ILE A 119 1.96 0.58 8.11
N ASP A 120 1.96 -0.24 9.16
CA ASP A 120 1.81 -1.69 9.03
C ASP A 120 0.33 -2.13 8.96
N TYR A 121 0.12 -3.42 8.71
CA TYR A 121 -1.25 -3.95 8.62
C TYR A 121 -2.05 -3.85 9.93
N GLU A 122 -1.44 -3.57 11.06
CA GLU A 122 -2.15 -3.35 12.33
C GLU A 122 -2.48 -1.87 12.58
N GLY A 123 -2.14 -0.99 11.64
CA GLY A 123 -2.34 0.46 11.74
C GLY A 123 -1.27 1.15 12.57
N THR A 124 -0.08 0.56 12.69
CA THR A 124 1.01 1.11 13.50
C THR A 124 2.06 1.79 12.62
N PRO A 125 2.40 3.07 12.86
CA PRO A 125 3.48 3.74 12.15
C PRO A 125 4.84 3.15 12.49
N LYS A 126 5.71 3.02 11.49
CA LYS A 126 7.08 2.51 11.61
C LYS A 126 8.02 3.32 10.73
N LEU A 127 9.25 3.48 11.19
CA LEU A 127 10.33 4.10 10.42
C LEU A 127 11.37 3.04 10.09
N ILE A 128 11.52 2.73 8.80
CA ILE A 128 12.43 1.70 8.31
C ILE A 128 13.69 2.39 7.75
N PRO A 129 14.87 2.20 8.37
CA PRO A 129 16.11 2.75 7.83
C PRO A 129 16.49 1.99 6.56
N LEU A 130 16.80 2.73 5.50
CA LEU A 130 17.15 2.19 4.19
C LEU A 130 18.65 1.91 4.10
N ILE A 131 19.08 0.87 4.83
CA ILE A 131 20.47 0.42 4.86
C ILE A 131 20.62 -0.72 3.86
N SER A 132 21.36 -0.48 2.77
CA SER A 132 21.59 -1.46 1.71
C SER A 132 20.32 -1.99 1.03
N ILE A 133 19.21 -1.25 1.12
CA ILE A 133 17.95 -1.51 0.43
C ILE A 133 17.50 -0.22 -0.26
N ALA A 134 16.99 -0.33 -1.49
CA ALA A 134 16.39 0.80 -2.18
C ALA A 134 14.99 1.10 -1.60
N PRO A 135 14.50 2.37 -1.66
CA PRO A 135 13.15 2.70 -1.21
C PRO A 135 12.04 1.85 -1.87
N LEU A 136 12.24 1.50 -3.16
CA LEU A 136 11.32 0.68 -3.94
C LEU A 136 11.29 -0.79 -3.51
N GLU A 137 12.19 -1.24 -2.64
CA GLU A 137 12.17 -2.60 -2.08
C GLU A 137 11.25 -2.70 -0.84
N VAL A 138 10.76 -1.57 -0.30
CA VAL A 138 9.84 -1.51 0.84
C VAL A 138 8.39 -1.57 0.34
N ILE A 139 7.96 -2.74 -0.15
CA ILE A 139 6.66 -2.92 -0.83
C ILE A 139 5.60 -3.68 -0.01
N GLU A 140 5.97 -4.37 1.07
CA GLU A 140 5.04 -5.18 1.87
C GLU A 140 4.03 -4.35 2.68
N TYR A 141 4.25 -3.05 2.82
CA TYR A 141 3.45 -2.23 3.72
C TYR A 141 2.20 -1.66 3.04
N PRO A 142 1.06 -1.59 3.75
CA PRO A 142 -0.18 -1.02 3.22
C PRO A 142 -0.07 0.47 2.91
N VAL A 143 0.77 1.21 3.65
CA VAL A 143 1.03 2.62 3.39
C VAL A 143 2.52 2.88 3.45
N ARG A 144 3.02 3.62 2.46
CA ARG A 144 4.37 4.17 2.43
C ARG A 144 4.32 5.67 2.16
N PHE A 145 5.05 6.43 2.96
CA PHE A 145 5.23 7.87 2.74
C PHE A 145 6.51 8.14 1.92
N GLU A 146 6.65 9.35 1.41
CA GLU A 146 7.88 9.86 0.79
C GLU A 146 9.11 9.58 1.66
N THR A 147 10.23 9.31 0.99
CA THR A 147 11.46 8.94 1.68
C THR A 147 12.07 10.16 2.36
N PHE A 148 12.35 10.05 3.66
CA PHE A 148 13.16 11.05 4.34
C PHE A 148 14.63 10.78 4.05
N ASN A 149 15.22 11.57 3.16
CA ASN A 149 16.64 11.49 2.83
C ASN A 149 17.54 11.79 4.03
N ALA A 150 18.67 11.08 4.12
CA ALA A 150 19.66 11.31 5.18
C ALA A 150 20.07 12.77 5.28
N GLY A 151 20.09 13.30 6.51
CA GLY A 151 20.62 14.63 6.86
C GLY A 151 19.68 15.79 6.54
N ASN A 152 18.42 15.52 6.20
CA ASN A 152 17.44 16.59 5.93
C ASN A 152 16.73 17.11 7.20
N GLY A 153 16.97 16.47 8.36
CA GLY A 153 16.40 16.90 9.64
C GLY A 153 14.91 16.56 9.82
N TYR A 154 14.31 15.73 8.96
CA TYR A 154 12.91 15.27 9.14
C TYR A 154 12.76 14.17 10.21
N VAL A 155 13.86 13.55 10.62
CA VAL A 155 13.84 12.51 11.66
C VAL A 155 14.96 12.72 12.68
N GLY A 156 14.86 12.01 13.80
CA GLY A 156 15.85 12.03 14.86
C GLY A 156 15.64 13.14 15.89
N VAL A 157 16.40 13.05 16.98
CA VAL A 157 16.27 13.92 18.17
C VAL A 157 16.51 15.41 17.90
N GLN A 158 17.15 15.73 16.77
CA GLN A 158 17.41 17.11 16.34
C GLN A 158 16.33 17.66 15.41
N SER A 159 15.36 16.83 14.98
CA SER A 159 14.27 17.27 14.13
C SER A 159 13.38 18.27 14.86
N ASN A 160 12.96 19.33 14.15
CA ASN A 160 11.97 20.28 14.64
C ASN A 160 10.53 19.84 14.37
N LEU A 161 10.33 18.74 13.63
CA LEU A 161 9.04 18.16 13.27
C LEU A 161 8.02 19.15 12.68
N ASN A 162 8.49 20.16 11.94
CA ASN A 162 7.61 21.16 11.31
C ASN A 162 6.63 20.56 10.28
N HIS A 163 6.90 19.34 9.79
CA HIS A 163 6.09 18.59 8.84
C HIS A 163 5.10 17.62 9.50
N LEU A 164 5.14 17.45 10.83
CA LEU A 164 4.41 16.39 11.54
C LEU A 164 2.92 16.36 11.20
N ASP A 165 2.25 17.51 11.21
CA ASP A 165 0.81 17.57 10.97
C ASP A 165 0.44 17.19 9.53
N GLN A 166 1.21 17.65 8.55
CA GLN A 166 0.98 17.31 7.14
C GLN A 166 1.30 15.84 6.86
N THR A 167 2.40 15.32 7.42
CA THR A 167 2.76 13.90 7.34
C THR A 167 1.69 13.01 7.98
N TYR A 168 1.17 13.41 9.15
CA TYR A 168 0.09 12.69 9.83
C TYR A 168 -1.17 12.60 8.98
N LEU A 169 -1.63 13.72 8.42
CA LEU A 169 -2.83 13.74 7.58
C LEU A 169 -2.64 12.92 6.29
N ALA A 170 -1.50 13.05 5.61
CA ALA A 170 -1.21 12.28 4.39
C ALA A 170 -1.19 10.76 4.67
N LEU A 171 -0.60 10.34 5.79
CA LEU A 171 -0.64 8.94 6.22
C LEU A 171 -2.06 8.48 6.57
N LEU A 172 -2.86 9.33 7.21
CA LEU A 172 -4.22 9.00 7.60
C LEU A 172 -5.14 8.84 6.38
N GLU A 173 -4.99 9.70 5.37
CA GLU A 173 -5.66 9.54 4.07
C GLU A 173 -5.29 8.22 3.39
N ALA A 174 -3.99 7.90 3.29
CA ALA A 174 -3.53 6.65 2.71
C ALA A 174 -4.01 5.43 3.48
N TRP A 175 -4.03 5.53 4.81
CA TRP A 175 -4.51 4.48 5.68
C TRP A 175 -6.01 4.26 5.51
N TYR A 176 -6.81 5.33 5.40
CA TYR A 176 -8.23 5.23 5.09
C TYR A 176 -8.46 4.48 3.78
N MET A 177 -7.77 4.86 2.69
CA MET A 177 -7.90 4.17 1.41
C MET A 177 -7.51 2.69 1.50
N HIS A 178 -6.46 2.36 2.26
CA HIS A 178 -6.09 0.96 2.50
C HIS A 178 -7.17 0.20 3.27
N VAL A 179 -7.69 0.78 4.36
CA VAL A 179 -8.74 0.14 5.16
C VAL A 179 -10.00 -0.10 4.33
N GLU A 180 -10.34 0.84 3.45
CA GLU A 180 -11.48 0.77 2.56
C GLU A 180 -11.32 -0.30 1.45
N THR A 181 -10.12 -0.47 0.89
CA THR A 181 -9.94 -1.23 -0.37
C THR A 181 -9.03 -2.46 -0.25
N GLY A 182 -8.24 -2.56 0.82
CA GLY A 182 -7.18 -3.56 1.00
C GLY A 182 -5.92 -3.30 0.16
N ARG A 183 -5.91 -2.27 -0.70
CA ARG A 183 -4.80 -1.93 -1.60
C ARG A 183 -3.68 -1.21 -0.86
N SER A 184 -2.47 -1.20 -1.45
CA SER A 184 -1.33 -0.46 -0.89
C SER A 184 -1.21 0.93 -1.51
N PHE A 185 -0.90 1.94 -0.70
CA PHE A 185 -0.85 3.34 -1.14
C PHE A 185 0.48 4.01 -0.83
N TYR A 186 0.97 4.78 -1.80
CA TYR A 186 2.07 5.73 -1.64
C TYR A 186 1.53 7.15 -1.50
N ARG A 187 2.13 7.95 -0.61
CA ARG A 187 1.84 9.39 -0.47
C ARG A 187 3.11 10.20 -0.22
N ASP A 188 3.17 11.38 -0.81
CA ASP A 188 4.19 12.40 -0.60
C ASP A 188 3.59 13.73 -0.10
N TYR A 189 2.28 13.91 -0.24
CA TYR A 189 1.51 15.03 0.32
C TYR A 189 0.08 14.62 0.69
N VAL A 190 -0.61 15.50 1.42
CA VAL A 190 -2.04 15.39 1.76
C VAL A 190 -2.88 15.93 0.60
N SER A 191 -3.88 15.18 0.14
CA SER A 191 -4.80 15.65 -0.89
C SER A 191 -5.71 16.77 -0.38
N GLY A 192 -6.14 16.67 0.89
CA GLY A 192 -6.99 17.66 1.53
C GLY A 192 -8.48 17.48 1.20
N ASP A 193 -8.87 16.32 0.65
CA ASP A 193 -10.24 16.03 0.24
C ASP A 193 -11.18 15.82 1.44
N LEU A 194 -10.64 15.37 2.58
CA LEU A 194 -11.39 15.09 3.82
C LEU A 194 -10.69 15.74 5.03
N SER A 195 -11.49 16.16 6.01
CA SER A 195 -10.97 16.62 7.30
C SER A 195 -10.39 15.45 8.12
N GLU A 196 -9.57 15.76 9.13
CA GLU A 196 -9.08 14.73 10.06
C GLU A 196 -10.23 13.99 10.74
N GLU A 197 -11.26 14.71 11.19
CA GLU A 197 -12.42 14.12 11.85
C GLU A 197 -13.18 13.18 10.91
N GLU A 198 -13.33 13.56 9.65
CA GLU A 198 -13.94 12.72 8.61
C GLU A 198 -13.11 11.46 8.36
N LEU A 199 -11.79 11.60 8.21
CA LEU A 199 -10.87 10.46 8.06
C LEU A 199 -10.97 9.49 9.23
N ILE A 200 -10.88 9.99 10.47
CA ILE A 200 -10.98 9.17 11.68
C ILE A 200 -12.34 8.46 11.76
N SER A 201 -13.43 9.17 11.44
CA SER A 201 -14.78 8.61 11.44
C SER A 201 -14.90 7.49 10.40
N ASN A 202 -14.45 7.73 9.18
CA ASN A 202 -14.55 6.77 8.08
C ASN A 202 -13.67 5.54 8.35
N ILE A 203 -12.43 5.71 8.82
CA ILE A 203 -11.57 4.59 9.20
C ILE A 203 -12.24 3.73 10.29
N LYS A 204 -12.84 4.34 11.31
CA LYS A 204 -13.57 3.58 12.34
C LYS A 204 -14.77 2.85 11.76
N HIS A 205 -15.50 3.47 10.84
CA HIS A 205 -16.63 2.83 10.18
C HIS A 205 -16.18 1.59 9.39
N GLU A 206 -15.24 1.76 8.48
CA GLU A 206 -14.72 0.69 7.62
C GLU A 206 -14.06 -0.41 8.44
N ALA A 207 -13.20 -0.06 9.40
CA ALA A 207 -12.54 -1.05 10.26
C ALA A 207 -13.52 -1.89 11.09
N ASN A 208 -14.73 -1.40 11.38
CA ASN A 208 -15.77 -2.17 12.05
C ASN A 208 -16.52 -3.14 11.12
N GLN A 209 -16.52 -2.89 9.81
CA GLN A 209 -17.08 -3.81 8.82
C GLN A 209 -16.09 -4.94 8.48
N LEU A 210 -14.81 -4.76 8.78
CA LEU A 210 -13.76 -5.74 8.55
C LEU A 210 -13.76 -6.79 9.69
N ALA A 211 -13.89 -8.06 9.29
CA ALA A 211 -13.83 -9.28 10.11
C ALA A 211 -14.94 -9.48 11.17
#